data_AF-M5UIM2-F1
#
_entry.id   AF-M5UIM2-F1
#
_cell.length_a   1.000
_cell.length_b   1.000
_cell.length_c   1.000
_cell.angle_alpha   90.00
_cell.angle_beta   90.00
_cell.angle_gamma   90.00
#
_symmetry.space_group_name_H-M   'P 1'
#
loop_
_entity.id
_entity.type
_entity.pdbx_description
1 polymer ?
#
loop_
_entity_poly.entity_id
_entity_poly.type
_entity_poly.pdbx_seq_one_letter_code
_entity_poly.pdbx_strand_id
1 'polypeptide(L)'
;MMFREKRDGGFTLVELLVVIAIIGVLVGLLLPAVQAAREAARRMSCSNNFKQLGLAVHNYHSAYKMLPTHGGGTSGGNTTTPITAIHWRNSATTKHNNSRLSALVAILPFVEQQAAWEQISNPRDDNGDGTLDYPPMGTTPDLAAYDPWATEFPTFRCPSDPGEGLPSLGRTNYGACLGDSLWATMLRRTAEFNTPEKASEQNRASQRGFFKFGNNKLKFRDCLDGLSNTIAMGEFATYLGDGDKRTSIANTTTSGGEKWMKAMRDNPKYCRDQGLIDTERPNFWSPTATIYDFSATGRYTSASRGFQWADCHTMQSACFTILPPNAELCGHALFKEFSVQATMSSQHPGGCHVLMGDGAVRFVTDSIEAGDISAGNIYLSNNPGAGSPYGLWGALGTGASREIIDSEF
;
A
#
# COMPACT_ATOMS: atom_id res chain seq x y z
N MET A 1 41.88 -53.23 -43.91
CA MET A 1 41.10 -52.42 -42.96
C MET A 1 42.08 -51.47 -42.28
N MET A 2 42.16 -50.22 -42.74
CA MET A 2 43.19 -49.26 -42.33
C MET A 2 42.59 -48.37 -41.25
N PHE A 3 43.04 -48.54 -40.00
CA PHE A 3 42.61 -47.71 -38.88
C PHE A 3 43.24 -46.31 -39.04
N ARG A 4 42.39 -45.31 -39.20
CA ARG A 4 42.78 -43.89 -39.20
C ARG A 4 43.04 -43.48 -37.75
N GLU A 5 44.32 -43.29 -37.39
CA GLU A 5 44.72 -42.76 -36.09
C GLU A 5 44.07 -41.37 -35.87
N LYS A 6 43.26 -41.27 -34.82
CA LYS A 6 42.80 -40.00 -34.27
C LYS A 6 43.99 -39.37 -33.55
N ARG A 7 44.53 -38.28 -34.11
CA ARG A 7 45.48 -37.42 -33.39
C ARG A 7 44.69 -36.62 -32.37
N ASP A 8 44.68 -37.06 -31.13
CA ASP A 8 44.19 -36.26 -30.02
C ASP A 8 45.24 -35.17 -29.72
N GLY A 9 44.93 -33.92 -30.09
CA GLY A 9 45.76 -32.77 -29.74
C GLY A 9 45.66 -32.51 -28.25
N GLY A 10 46.78 -32.62 -27.53
CA GLY A 10 46.86 -32.27 -26.10
C GLY A 10 46.71 -30.76 -25.92
N PHE A 11 45.75 -30.35 -25.10
CA PHE A 11 45.51 -28.95 -24.75
C PHE A 11 46.61 -28.45 -23.80
N THR A 12 47.23 -27.31 -24.11
CA THR A 12 48.27 -26.75 -23.24
C THR A 12 47.63 -25.98 -22.07
N LEU A 13 48.30 -25.99 -20.91
CA LEU A 13 47.84 -25.26 -19.72
C LEU A 13 47.65 -23.76 -19.99
N VAL A 14 48.45 -23.19 -20.90
CA VAL A 14 48.37 -21.79 -21.31
C VAL A 14 47.08 -21.51 -22.09
N GLU A 15 46.69 -22.39 -23.02
CA GLU A 15 45.43 -22.23 -23.77
C GLU A 15 44.21 -22.27 -22.85
N LEU A 16 44.22 -23.15 -21.84
CA LEU A 16 43.16 -23.19 -20.84
C LEU A 16 43.09 -21.91 -20.01
N LEU A 17 44.26 -21.41 -19.58
CA LEU A 17 44.36 -20.21 -18.75
C LEU A 17 43.87 -18.96 -19.50
N VAL A 18 44.20 -18.83 -20.79
CA VAL A 18 43.73 -17.71 -21.63
C VAL A 18 42.21 -17.76 -21.80
N VAL A 19 41.64 -18.94 -22.05
CA VAL A 19 40.19 -19.08 -22.23
C VAL A 19 39.43 -18.72 -20.96
N ILE A 20 39.86 -19.20 -19.79
CA ILE A 20 39.22 -18.83 -18.53
C ILE A 20 39.39 -17.34 -18.22
N ALA A 21 40.52 -16.72 -18.59
CA ALA A 21 40.74 -15.29 -18.42
C ALA A 21 39.79 -14.45 -19.28
N ILE A 22 39.60 -14.84 -20.56
CA ILE A 22 38.66 -14.16 -21.46
C ILE A 22 37.22 -14.32 -20.98
N ILE A 23 36.81 -15.54 -20.60
CA ILE A 23 35.47 -15.78 -20.03
C ILE A 23 35.27 -14.97 -18.74
N GLY A 24 36.29 -14.93 -17.86
CA GLY A 24 36.26 -14.15 -16.64
C GLY A 24 36.04 -12.65 -16.89
N VAL A 25 36.75 -12.07 -17.87
CA VAL A 25 36.56 -10.66 -18.25
C VAL A 25 35.18 -10.43 -18.87
N LEU A 26 34.74 -11.29 -19.80
CA LEU A 26 33.43 -11.16 -20.44
C LEU A 26 32.29 -11.26 -19.41
N VAL A 27 32.33 -12.24 -18.52
CA VAL A 27 31.32 -12.39 -17.45
C VAL A 27 31.38 -11.21 -16.48
N GLY A 28 32.58 -10.74 -16.12
CA GLY A 28 32.78 -9.58 -15.25
C GLY A 28 32.15 -8.30 -15.81
N LEU A 29 32.19 -8.10 -17.13
CA LEU A 29 31.57 -6.95 -17.80
C LEU A 29 30.06 -7.15 -18.05
N LEU A 30 29.62 -8.38 -18.30
CA LEU A 30 28.22 -8.69 -18.63
C LEU A 30 27.32 -8.78 -17.40
N LEU A 31 27.82 -9.26 -16.24
CA LEU A 31 26.97 -9.49 -15.07
C LEU A 31 26.30 -8.21 -14.54
N PRO A 32 27.02 -7.08 -14.35
CA PRO A 32 26.38 -5.84 -13.91
C PRO A 32 25.38 -5.30 -14.94
N ALA A 33 25.70 -5.42 -16.24
CA ALA A 33 24.83 -4.97 -17.33
C ALA A 33 23.53 -5.78 -17.40
N VAL A 34 23.60 -7.11 -17.26
CA VAL A 34 22.43 -7.99 -17.25
C VAL A 34 21.54 -7.69 -16.05
N GLN A 35 22.12 -7.40 -14.88
CA GLN A 35 21.35 -7.06 -13.69
C GLN A 35 20.62 -5.72 -13.85
N ALA A 36 21.30 -4.69 -14.37
CA ALA A 36 20.69 -3.40 -14.67
C ALA A 36 19.54 -3.53 -15.69
N ALA A 37 19.75 -4.32 -16.74
CA ALA A 37 18.71 -4.59 -17.74
C ALA A 37 17.51 -5.34 -17.13
N ARG A 38 17.74 -6.33 -16.26
CA ARG A 38 16.67 -7.04 -15.55
C ARG A 38 15.86 -6.12 -14.65
N GLU A 39 16.50 -5.21 -13.91
CA GLU A 39 15.78 -4.27 -13.06
C GLU A 39 14.99 -3.25 -13.87
N ALA A 40 15.55 -2.74 -14.98
CA ALA A 40 14.79 -1.88 -15.89
C ALA A 40 13.55 -2.60 -16.45
N ALA A 41 13.68 -3.88 -16.82
CA ALA A 41 12.55 -4.69 -17.27
C ALA A 41 11.49 -4.88 -16.18
N ARG A 42 11.89 -5.21 -14.94
CA ARG A 42 10.96 -5.34 -13.81
C ARG A 42 10.25 -4.02 -13.52
N ARG A 43 10.96 -2.89 -13.57
CA ARG A 43 10.38 -1.55 -13.41
C ARG A 43 9.32 -1.24 -14.46
N MET A 44 9.59 -1.58 -15.73
CA MET A 44 8.59 -1.44 -16.79
C MET A 44 7.37 -2.33 -16.53
N SER A 45 7.56 -3.56 -16.05
CA SER A 45 6.44 -4.44 -15.67
C SER A 45 5.62 -3.88 -14.51
N CYS A 46 6.26 -3.32 -13.46
CA CYS A 46 5.54 -2.70 -12.34
C CYS A 46 4.71 -1.49 -12.80
N SER A 47 5.25 -0.66 -13.70
CA SER A 47 4.51 0.45 -14.31
C SER A 47 3.32 -0.02 -15.15
N ASN A 48 3.50 -1.10 -15.93
CA ASN A 48 2.43 -1.69 -16.74
C ASN A 48 1.30 -2.29 -15.90
N ASN A 49 1.65 -3.04 -14.84
CA ASN A 49 0.66 -3.54 -13.88
C ASN A 49 -0.12 -2.38 -13.26
N PHE A 50 0.56 -1.29 -12.90
CA PHE A 50 -0.12 -0.13 -12.36
C PHE A 50 -1.06 0.54 -13.37
N LYS A 51 -0.67 0.57 -14.64
CA LYS A 51 -1.51 1.09 -15.72
C LYS A 51 -2.76 0.24 -15.93
N GLN A 52 -2.67 -1.09 -15.77
CA GLN A 52 -3.85 -1.96 -15.76
C GLN A 52 -4.82 -1.60 -14.62
N LEU A 53 -4.31 -1.30 -13.42
CA LEU A 53 -5.15 -0.82 -12.32
C LEU A 53 -5.82 0.53 -12.62
N GLY A 54 -5.10 1.46 -13.23
CA GLY A 54 -5.65 2.73 -13.69
C GLY A 54 -6.81 2.53 -14.68
N LEU A 55 -6.60 1.70 -15.70
CA LEU A 55 -7.66 1.35 -16.65
C LEU A 55 -8.85 0.68 -15.95
N ALA A 56 -8.60 -0.21 -14.99
CA ALA A 56 -9.65 -0.87 -14.23
C ALA A 56 -10.50 0.10 -13.40
N VAL A 57 -9.87 1.08 -12.74
CA VAL A 57 -10.57 2.16 -12.01
C VAL A 57 -11.42 3.01 -12.96
N HIS A 58 -10.90 3.35 -14.13
CA HIS A 58 -11.64 4.12 -15.15
C HIS A 58 -12.81 3.33 -15.74
N ASN A 59 -12.62 2.03 -16.01
CA ASN A 59 -13.69 1.15 -16.47
C ASN A 59 -14.77 0.98 -15.40
N TYR A 60 -14.39 0.83 -14.13
CA TYR A 60 -15.31 0.82 -13.00
C TYR A 60 -16.13 2.12 -12.95
N HIS A 61 -15.47 3.28 -13.06
CA HIS A 61 -16.17 4.57 -13.09
C HIS A 61 -17.09 4.71 -14.31
N SER A 62 -16.69 4.19 -15.47
CA SER A 62 -17.52 4.19 -16.67
C SER A 62 -18.81 3.36 -16.48
N ALA A 63 -18.70 2.18 -15.86
CA ALA A 63 -19.81 1.27 -15.60
C ALA A 63 -20.74 1.77 -14.48
N TYR A 64 -20.18 2.19 -13.34
CA TYR A 64 -20.93 2.48 -12.12
C TYR A 64 -21.12 3.96 -11.82
N LYS A 65 -20.53 4.86 -12.62
CA LYS A 65 -20.58 6.34 -12.45
C LYS A 65 -20.10 6.82 -11.07
N MET A 66 -19.18 6.07 -10.47
CA MET A 66 -18.53 6.34 -9.20
C MET A 66 -17.17 5.64 -9.16
N LEU A 67 -16.26 6.11 -8.31
CA LEU A 67 -14.99 5.45 -8.02
C LEU A 67 -15.21 4.17 -7.20
N PRO A 68 -14.32 3.16 -7.31
CA PRO A 68 -14.37 2.01 -6.42
C PRO A 68 -14.16 2.47 -4.97
N THR A 69 -14.94 1.90 -4.05
CA THR A 69 -14.90 2.30 -2.65
C THR A 69 -13.71 1.66 -1.96
N HIS A 70 -12.88 2.46 -1.30
CA HIS A 70 -11.84 1.97 -0.40
C HIS A 70 -12.36 2.06 1.05
N GLY A 71 -12.54 0.93 1.72
CA GLY A 71 -13.18 0.85 3.03
C GLY A 71 -14.70 0.70 2.96
N GLY A 72 -15.18 -0.24 2.14
CA GLY A 72 -16.60 -0.58 2.01
C GLY A 72 -16.89 -2.05 2.31
N GLY A 73 -18.14 -2.48 2.10
CA GLY A 73 -18.53 -3.89 2.25
C GLY A 73 -19.72 -4.08 3.19
N THR A 74 -19.73 -5.19 3.93
CA THR A 74 -20.80 -5.60 4.84
C THR A 74 -20.43 -5.32 6.29
N SER A 75 -21.42 -5.02 7.12
CA SER A 75 -21.24 -4.75 8.55
C SER A 75 -22.18 -5.60 9.38
N GLY A 76 -21.69 -6.18 10.48
CA GLY A 76 -22.52 -6.85 11.47
C GLY A 76 -23.26 -5.81 12.33
N GLY A 77 -24.58 -5.74 12.18
CA GLY A 77 -25.38 -4.78 12.95
C GLY A 77 -25.48 -5.17 14.43
N ASN A 78 -25.16 -4.24 15.32
CA ASN A 78 -26.04 -3.96 16.45
C ASN A 78 -26.83 -2.70 16.07
N THR A 79 -28.14 -2.82 15.88
CA THR A 79 -29.06 -1.77 15.43
C THR A 79 -29.19 -0.57 16.37
N THR A 80 -28.47 -0.56 17.50
CA THR A 80 -28.33 0.62 18.38
C THR A 80 -27.07 1.45 18.12
N THR A 81 -26.15 0.92 17.31
CA THR A 81 -25.02 1.67 16.73
C THR A 81 -25.24 1.73 15.22
N PRO A 82 -25.39 2.92 14.61
CA PRO A 82 -25.51 3.05 13.16
C PRO A 82 -24.38 2.31 12.44
N ILE A 83 -24.57 1.95 11.15
CA ILE A 83 -23.63 1.32 10.18
C ILE A 83 -22.37 2.20 9.93
N THR A 84 -21.97 2.98 10.92
CA THR A 84 -20.94 3.99 10.91
C THR A 84 -19.67 3.53 11.63
N ALA A 85 -19.64 2.28 12.12
CA ALA A 85 -18.49 1.69 12.81
C ALA A 85 -17.82 0.65 11.90
N ILE A 86 -16.86 1.10 11.10
CA ILE A 86 -15.79 0.19 10.64
C ILE A 86 -15.05 -0.20 11.92
N HIS A 87 -15.10 -1.49 12.27
CA HIS A 87 -14.51 -1.93 13.52
C HIS A 87 -13.00 -1.73 13.44
N TRP A 88 -12.50 -0.74 14.20
CA TRP A 88 -11.09 -0.57 14.52
C TRP A 88 -10.47 -1.90 15.00
N ARG A 89 -11.25 -2.80 15.61
CA ARG A 89 -10.76 -4.11 16.04
C ARG A 89 -10.68 -5.10 14.88
N ASN A 90 -9.48 -5.64 14.63
CA ASN A 90 -9.33 -6.90 13.94
C ASN A 90 -10.15 -7.98 14.70
N SER A 91 -11.21 -8.46 14.06
CA SER A 91 -12.16 -9.41 14.62
C SER A 91 -12.60 -10.32 13.52
N ALA A 92 -11.77 -11.35 13.27
CA ALA A 92 -12.06 -12.46 12.40
C ALA A 92 -13.50 -12.95 12.64
N THR A 93 -14.37 -12.76 11.65
CA THR A 93 -15.77 -13.18 11.72
C THR A 93 -16.26 -13.59 10.35
N THR A 94 -16.81 -14.80 10.27
CA THR A 94 -17.37 -15.33 9.03
C THR A 94 -18.63 -14.59 8.57
N LYS A 95 -19.21 -13.73 9.40
CA LYS A 95 -20.55 -13.16 9.19
C LYS A 95 -20.61 -11.82 8.47
N HIS A 96 -19.48 -11.13 8.32
CA HIS A 96 -19.37 -9.87 7.59
C HIS A 96 -17.90 -9.47 7.44
N ASN A 97 -17.61 -8.49 6.60
CA ASN A 97 -16.25 -8.00 6.38
C ASN A 97 -15.90 -6.71 7.14
N ASN A 98 -16.77 -6.23 8.03
CA ASN A 98 -16.57 -4.99 8.82
C ASN A 98 -16.36 -3.74 7.95
N SER A 99 -16.86 -3.76 6.72
CA SER A 99 -16.61 -2.72 5.72
C SER A 99 -15.11 -2.45 5.49
N ARG A 100 -14.29 -3.50 5.55
CA ARG A 100 -12.83 -3.43 5.38
C ARG A 100 -12.37 -3.71 3.95
N LEU A 101 -13.27 -3.84 2.99
CA LEU A 101 -12.86 -4.18 1.63
C LEU A 101 -12.12 -3.01 0.97
N SER A 102 -10.98 -3.32 0.38
CA SER A 102 -10.20 -2.39 -0.43
C SER A 102 -10.89 -2.11 -1.77
N ALA A 103 -10.50 -1.01 -2.41
CA ALA A 103 -10.91 -0.70 -3.78
C ALA A 103 -10.48 -1.78 -4.78
N LEU A 104 -9.45 -2.57 -4.46
CA LEU A 104 -8.93 -3.65 -5.31
C LEU A 104 -9.98 -4.76 -5.53
N VAL A 105 -10.81 -5.05 -4.52
CA VAL A 105 -11.89 -6.05 -4.62
C VAL A 105 -12.91 -5.65 -5.68
N ALA A 106 -13.29 -4.37 -5.72
CA ALA A 106 -14.31 -3.85 -6.62
C ALA A 106 -13.85 -3.82 -8.09
N ILE A 107 -12.53 -3.76 -8.33
CA ILE A 107 -11.97 -3.71 -9.68
C ILE A 107 -11.60 -5.07 -10.26
N LEU A 108 -11.74 -6.18 -9.50
CA LEU A 108 -11.42 -7.53 -9.96
C LEU A 108 -12.00 -7.89 -11.34
N PRO A 109 -13.30 -7.61 -11.64
CA PRO A 109 -13.85 -7.88 -12.97
C PRO A 109 -13.16 -7.12 -14.11
N PHE A 110 -12.55 -5.98 -13.79
CA PHE A 110 -11.90 -5.08 -14.75
C PHE A 110 -10.39 -5.34 -14.90
N VAL A 111 -9.84 -6.28 -14.14
CA VAL A 111 -8.46 -6.80 -14.26
C VAL A 111 -8.44 -8.29 -14.64
N GLU A 112 -9.48 -8.73 -15.36
CA GLU A 112 -9.64 -10.12 -15.83
C GLU A 112 -9.73 -11.17 -14.70
N GLN A 113 -10.09 -10.77 -13.48
CA GLN A 113 -10.27 -11.65 -12.33
C GLN A 113 -11.75 -11.92 -12.03
N GLN A 114 -12.52 -12.25 -13.08
CA GLN A 114 -13.97 -12.52 -12.97
C GLN A 114 -14.27 -13.72 -12.05
N ALA A 115 -13.47 -14.79 -12.13
CA ALA A 115 -13.67 -15.98 -11.30
C ALA A 115 -13.51 -15.69 -9.79
N ALA A 116 -12.51 -14.88 -9.42
CA ALA A 116 -12.31 -14.46 -8.04
C ALA A 116 -13.45 -13.56 -7.56
N TRP A 117 -13.91 -12.63 -8.41
CA TRP A 117 -15.07 -11.79 -8.10
C TRP A 117 -16.33 -12.62 -7.86
N GLU A 118 -16.60 -13.65 -8.66
CA GLU A 118 -17.76 -14.53 -8.50
C GLU A 118 -17.71 -15.32 -7.18
N GLN A 119 -16.53 -15.75 -6.74
CA GLN A 119 -16.36 -16.40 -5.43
C GLN A 119 -16.60 -15.44 -4.26
N ILE A 120 -16.21 -14.17 -4.41
CA ILE A 120 -16.32 -13.16 -3.36
C ILE A 120 -17.74 -12.59 -3.28
N SER A 121 -18.35 -12.29 -4.42
CA SER A 121 -19.63 -11.58 -4.50
C SER A 121 -20.82 -12.46 -4.16
N ASN A 122 -20.71 -13.78 -4.32
CA ASN A 122 -21.77 -14.74 -4.03
C ASN A 122 -21.66 -15.29 -2.61
N PRO A 123 -22.78 -15.72 -1.99
CA PRO A 123 -22.75 -16.45 -0.74
C PRO A 123 -22.10 -17.84 -0.94
N ARG A 124 -21.45 -18.38 0.09
CA ARG A 124 -20.78 -19.69 0.07
C ARG A 124 -21.27 -20.55 1.23
N ASP A 125 -21.66 -21.77 0.89
CA ASP A 125 -22.02 -22.88 1.79
C ASP A 125 -21.08 -24.03 1.43
N ASP A 126 -20.06 -24.24 2.25
CA ASP A 126 -18.98 -25.21 2.00
C ASP A 126 -19.37 -26.62 2.43
N ASN A 127 -20.28 -26.76 3.40
CA ASN A 127 -20.67 -28.04 3.96
C ASN A 127 -21.97 -28.61 3.33
N GLY A 128 -22.68 -27.80 2.54
CA GLY A 128 -23.91 -28.17 1.83
C GLY A 128 -25.10 -28.40 2.75
N ASP A 129 -25.07 -27.89 3.98
CA ASP A 129 -26.12 -28.08 4.98
C ASP A 129 -27.28 -27.08 4.82
N GLY A 130 -27.19 -26.16 3.86
CA GLY A 130 -28.17 -25.10 3.61
C GLY A 130 -27.98 -23.85 4.47
N THR A 131 -26.96 -23.83 5.33
CA THR A 131 -26.53 -22.69 6.14
C THR A 131 -25.33 -22.02 5.50
N LEU A 132 -25.39 -20.71 5.32
CA LEU A 132 -24.25 -19.98 4.77
C LEU A 132 -23.08 -19.94 5.78
N ASP A 133 -21.96 -20.51 5.38
CA ASP A 133 -20.66 -20.33 6.04
C ASP A 133 -20.21 -18.88 5.89
N TYR A 134 -20.29 -18.36 4.66
CA TYR A 134 -19.88 -17.01 4.31
C TYR A 134 -20.98 -16.26 3.55
N PRO A 135 -21.30 -15.01 3.97
CA PRO A 135 -22.26 -14.17 3.27
C PRO A 135 -21.67 -13.65 1.94
N PRO A 136 -22.51 -13.05 1.07
CA PRO A 136 -22.03 -12.26 -0.06
C PRO A 136 -21.01 -11.21 0.39
N MET A 137 -19.98 -10.97 -0.42
CA MET A 137 -18.84 -10.09 -0.12
C MET A 137 -17.92 -10.60 1.01
N GLY A 138 -18.08 -11.87 1.40
CA GLY A 138 -17.17 -12.58 2.27
C GLY A 138 -17.08 -12.09 3.72
N THR A 139 -16.09 -12.67 4.39
CA THR A 139 -15.67 -12.43 5.78
C THR A 139 -14.69 -11.24 5.89
N THR A 140 -14.29 -10.89 7.10
CA THR A 140 -13.16 -9.96 7.29
C THR A 140 -11.90 -10.45 6.56
N PRO A 141 -11.13 -9.55 5.91
CA PRO A 141 -9.95 -9.90 5.11
C PRO A 141 -8.82 -10.63 5.86
N ASP A 142 -8.83 -10.58 7.18
CA ASP A 142 -7.86 -11.26 8.04
C ASP A 142 -8.18 -12.74 8.30
N LEU A 143 -9.35 -13.23 7.89
CA LEU A 143 -9.74 -14.62 8.10
C LEU A 143 -9.13 -15.52 7.00
N ALA A 144 -8.02 -16.16 7.33
CA ALA A 144 -7.30 -17.09 6.45
C ALA A 144 -8.14 -18.29 5.96
N ALA A 145 -9.20 -18.66 6.69
CA ALA A 145 -10.08 -19.77 6.32
C ALA A 145 -10.96 -19.49 5.08
N TYR A 146 -11.06 -18.23 4.64
CA TYR A 146 -11.78 -17.88 3.42
C TYR A 146 -10.80 -17.79 2.24
N ASP A 147 -10.72 -18.88 1.47
CA ASP A 147 -9.74 -19.08 0.40
C ASP A 147 -9.59 -17.90 -0.58
N PRO A 148 -10.65 -17.18 -1.01
CA PRO A 148 -10.50 -16.06 -1.94
C PRO A 148 -9.55 -14.97 -1.44
N TRP A 149 -9.42 -14.77 -0.12
CA TRP A 149 -8.47 -13.81 0.44
C TRP A 149 -7.02 -14.25 0.24
N ALA A 150 -6.72 -15.54 0.26
CA ALA A 150 -5.37 -16.06 0.06
C ALA A 150 -4.92 -16.09 -1.41
N THR A 151 -5.75 -15.64 -2.36
CA THR A 151 -5.38 -15.63 -3.79
C THR A 151 -4.36 -14.53 -4.09
N GLU A 152 -3.27 -14.89 -4.77
CA GLU A 152 -2.27 -13.93 -5.27
C GLU A 152 -2.56 -13.55 -6.72
N PHE A 153 -2.69 -12.25 -6.99
CA PHE A 153 -2.90 -11.72 -8.33
C PHE A 153 -1.62 -11.08 -8.86
N PRO A 154 -1.05 -11.56 -9.98
CA PRO A 154 0.15 -10.97 -10.57
C PRO A 154 -0.01 -9.48 -10.89
N THR A 155 -1.20 -9.02 -11.29
CA THR A 155 -1.50 -7.60 -11.56
C THR A 155 -1.40 -6.72 -10.31
N PHE A 156 -1.54 -7.28 -9.10
CA PHE A 156 -1.38 -6.54 -7.84
C PHE A 156 0.06 -6.55 -7.31
N ARG A 157 0.97 -7.26 -8.00
CA ARG A 157 2.37 -7.40 -7.59
C ARG A 157 3.29 -6.62 -8.50
N CYS A 158 4.33 -6.05 -7.91
CA CYS A 158 5.48 -5.53 -8.64
C CYS A 158 6.55 -6.62 -8.67
N PRO A 159 7.03 -7.06 -9.85
CA PRO A 159 8.07 -8.09 -9.94
C PRO A 159 9.42 -7.74 -9.28
N SER A 160 9.66 -6.48 -8.91
CA SER A 160 10.85 -6.10 -8.13
C SER A 160 10.70 -6.37 -6.63
N ASP A 161 9.49 -6.65 -6.14
CA ASP A 161 9.24 -7.02 -4.76
C ASP A 161 9.37 -8.55 -4.59
N PRO A 162 10.33 -9.04 -3.77
CA PRO A 162 10.58 -10.48 -3.61
C PRO A 162 9.63 -11.16 -2.62
N GLY A 163 8.67 -10.43 -2.03
CA GLY A 163 7.75 -10.99 -1.06
C GLY A 163 6.77 -11.97 -1.70
N GLU A 164 6.66 -13.17 -1.13
CA GLU A 164 5.78 -14.22 -1.65
C GLU A 164 5.16 -15.02 -0.49
N GLY A 165 3.97 -15.59 -0.72
CA GLY A 165 3.43 -16.66 0.09
C GLY A 165 3.12 -16.32 1.56
N LEU A 166 3.01 -17.38 2.36
CA LEU A 166 2.65 -17.29 3.77
C LEU A 166 3.68 -16.47 4.57
N PRO A 167 3.24 -15.74 5.61
CA PRO A 167 1.88 -15.73 6.19
C PRO A 167 0.94 -14.69 5.54
N SER A 168 1.25 -14.17 4.35
CA SER A 168 0.34 -13.23 3.67
C SER A 168 -0.94 -13.92 3.18
N LEU A 169 -2.04 -13.16 3.13
CA LEU A 169 -3.30 -13.56 2.49
C LEU A 169 -3.42 -12.77 1.18
N GLY A 170 -2.51 -13.08 0.26
CA GLY A 170 -2.37 -12.41 -1.03
C GLY A 170 -1.78 -10.99 -0.90
N ARG A 171 -0.55 -10.82 -1.40
CA ARG A 171 0.14 -9.52 -1.32
C ARG A 171 -0.35 -8.51 -2.34
N THR A 172 -0.17 -7.23 -2.03
CA THR A 172 -0.29 -6.13 -2.99
C THR A 172 0.86 -5.16 -2.84
N ASN A 173 1.34 -4.61 -3.96
CA ASN A 173 2.27 -3.48 -4.01
C ASN A 173 1.60 -2.15 -4.31
N TYR A 174 0.30 -2.15 -4.58
CA TYR A 174 -0.43 -0.97 -5.03
C TYR A 174 -1.58 -0.67 -4.07
N GLY A 175 -1.78 0.60 -3.75
CA GLY A 175 -2.86 1.01 -2.86
C GLY A 175 -3.38 2.41 -3.09
N ALA A 176 -4.56 2.65 -2.55
CA ALA A 176 -5.29 3.90 -2.67
C ALA A 176 -4.55 5.06 -1.99
N CYS A 177 -4.43 6.18 -2.68
CA CYS A 177 -3.94 7.42 -2.09
C CYS A 177 -5.07 8.06 -1.26
N LEU A 178 -4.86 8.14 0.06
CA LEU A 178 -5.79 8.76 1.02
C LEU A 178 -5.50 10.25 1.25
N GLY A 179 -4.48 10.78 0.57
CA GLY A 179 -4.06 12.17 0.60
C GLY A 179 -2.95 12.41 1.62
N ASP A 180 -3.01 13.54 2.28
CA ASP A 180 -1.91 14.08 3.08
C ASP A 180 -2.29 14.33 4.55
N SER A 181 -3.31 13.62 5.04
CA SER A 181 -3.69 13.64 6.45
C SER A 181 -4.11 12.24 6.87
N LEU A 182 -3.36 11.66 7.81
CA LEU A 182 -3.65 10.36 8.42
C LEU A 182 -4.74 10.46 9.49
N TRP A 183 -5.20 11.66 9.81
CA TRP A 183 -6.16 11.87 10.88
C TRP A 183 -7.57 11.46 10.45
N ALA A 184 -8.29 10.74 11.31
CA ALA A 184 -9.63 10.22 11.05
C ALA A 184 -9.77 9.37 9.77
N THR A 185 -8.69 8.73 9.32
CA THR A 185 -8.76 7.61 8.36
C THR A 185 -9.26 6.32 9.00
N MET A 186 -9.25 6.22 10.34
CA MET A 186 -10.16 5.34 11.07
C MET A 186 -11.43 6.12 11.45
N LEU A 187 -12.62 5.58 11.13
CA LEU A 187 -13.86 6.24 11.51
C LEU A 187 -14.41 5.78 12.87
N ARG A 188 -14.73 6.80 13.69
CA ARG A 188 -16.07 7.00 14.31
C ARG A 188 -16.38 6.54 15.73
N ARG A 189 -15.42 6.50 16.66
CA ARG A 189 -15.68 6.78 18.10
C ARG A 189 -14.42 6.96 18.93
N THR A 190 -13.65 8.00 18.65
CA THR A 190 -12.77 8.56 19.69
C THR A 190 -13.65 9.27 20.73
N ALA A 191 -13.13 9.56 21.92
CA ALA A 191 -13.83 10.46 22.85
C ALA A 191 -14.10 11.84 22.20
N GLU A 192 -13.30 12.20 21.19
CA GLU A 192 -13.30 13.47 20.47
C GLU A 192 -14.42 13.58 19.40
N PHE A 193 -14.76 12.48 18.70
CA PHE A 193 -15.75 12.45 17.61
C PHE A 193 -16.97 11.58 17.95
N ASN A 194 -17.65 11.93 19.05
CA ASN A 194 -18.69 11.11 19.69
C ASN A 194 -20.09 11.16 19.04
N THR A 195 -20.27 11.95 17.98
CA THR A 195 -21.52 12.09 17.22
C THR A 195 -21.31 11.88 15.72
N PRO A 196 -22.32 11.39 14.97
CA PRO A 196 -22.23 11.23 13.51
C PRO A 196 -21.87 12.53 12.78
N GLU A 197 -22.39 13.67 13.24
CA GLU A 197 -22.21 15.00 12.64
C GLU A 197 -20.76 15.45 12.77
N LYS A 198 -20.21 15.44 14.00
CA LYS A 198 -18.81 15.79 14.26
C LYS A 198 -17.85 14.90 13.49
N ALA A 199 -18.15 13.61 13.43
CA ALA A 199 -17.34 12.69 12.65
C ALA A 199 -17.43 12.99 11.14
N SER A 200 -18.60 13.38 10.63
CA SER A 200 -18.73 13.79 9.22
C SER A 200 -17.96 15.06 8.91
N GLU A 201 -18.02 16.06 9.79
CA GLU A 201 -17.22 17.29 9.70
C GLU A 201 -15.71 16.99 9.69
N GLN A 202 -15.28 16.15 10.62
CA GLN A 202 -13.90 15.71 10.71
C GLN A 202 -13.44 15.00 9.43
N ASN A 203 -14.23 14.05 8.92
CA ASN A 203 -13.88 13.33 7.70
C ASN A 203 -13.75 14.26 6.49
N ARG A 204 -14.63 15.25 6.37
CA ARG A 204 -14.55 16.23 5.28
C ARG A 204 -13.28 17.07 5.36
N ALA A 205 -12.77 17.33 6.57
CA ALA A 205 -11.56 18.11 6.77
C ALA A 205 -10.27 17.31 6.54
N SER A 206 -10.21 16.03 6.96
CA SER A 206 -8.97 15.25 6.91
C SER A 206 -8.90 14.21 5.77
N GLN A 207 -10.02 13.71 5.24
CA GLN A 207 -9.99 12.80 4.09
C GLN A 207 -9.84 13.61 2.79
N ARG A 208 -8.58 13.92 2.46
CA ARG A 208 -8.21 14.84 1.38
C ARG A 208 -7.77 14.15 0.09
N GLY A 209 -7.57 12.84 0.11
CA GLY A 209 -7.14 12.05 -1.03
C GLY A 209 -8.12 11.95 -2.20
N PHE A 210 -7.60 11.38 -3.28
CA PHE A 210 -8.41 10.92 -4.42
C PHE A 210 -9.44 9.87 -3.98
N PHE A 211 -8.99 8.91 -3.16
CA PHE A 211 -9.88 8.01 -2.43
C PHE A 211 -10.14 8.56 -1.04
N LYS A 212 -11.41 8.61 -0.65
CA LYS A 212 -11.84 8.96 0.71
C LYS A 212 -12.40 7.72 1.38
N PHE A 213 -11.79 7.36 2.49
CA PHE A 213 -12.09 6.13 3.20
C PHE A 213 -13.58 6.02 3.57
N GLY A 214 -14.23 4.93 3.15
CA GLY A 214 -15.65 4.67 3.40
C GLY A 214 -16.63 5.52 2.59
N ASN A 215 -16.17 6.36 1.66
CA ASN A 215 -17.05 7.13 0.80
C ASN A 215 -17.39 6.35 -0.47
N ASN A 216 -18.62 5.84 -0.54
CA ASN A 216 -19.12 5.06 -1.66
C ASN A 216 -19.78 5.89 -2.78
N LYS A 217 -19.55 7.21 -2.82
CA LYS A 217 -20.20 8.12 -3.79
C LYS A 217 -19.22 9.03 -4.53
N LEU A 218 -17.91 8.82 -4.38
CA LEU A 218 -16.91 9.63 -5.05
C LEU A 218 -16.99 9.47 -6.57
N LYS A 219 -16.77 10.57 -7.29
CA LYS A 219 -16.74 10.64 -8.75
C LYS A 219 -15.52 11.43 -9.20
N PHE A 220 -15.12 11.30 -10.46
CA PHE A 220 -14.03 12.11 -11.00
C PHE A 220 -14.25 13.62 -10.87
N ARG A 221 -15.50 14.10 -10.96
CA ARG A 221 -15.83 15.52 -10.76
C ARG A 221 -15.55 16.03 -9.34
N ASP A 222 -15.44 15.13 -8.37
CA ASP A 222 -15.16 15.50 -6.97
C ASP A 222 -13.65 15.72 -6.75
N CYS A 223 -12.82 15.40 -7.75
CA CYS A 223 -11.42 15.77 -7.84
C CYS A 223 -11.31 17.18 -8.46
N LEU A 224 -11.34 18.21 -7.61
CA LEU A 224 -11.33 19.62 -8.02
C LEU A 224 -9.93 20.12 -8.42
N ASP A 225 -8.89 19.38 -8.03
CA ASP A 225 -7.48 19.78 -8.24
C ASP A 225 -6.98 19.31 -9.62
N GLY A 226 -7.81 18.54 -10.32
CA GLY A 226 -7.56 18.01 -11.66
C GLY A 226 -7.06 16.56 -11.61
N LEU A 227 -7.66 15.70 -12.44
CA LEU A 227 -7.30 14.27 -12.47
C LEU A 227 -5.83 14.02 -12.83
N SER A 228 -5.23 14.87 -13.68
CA SER A 228 -3.81 14.79 -14.06
C SER A 228 -2.85 15.28 -12.96
N ASN A 229 -3.38 15.96 -11.94
CA ASN A 229 -2.63 16.61 -10.87
C ASN A 229 -2.90 15.98 -9.50
N THR A 230 -3.74 14.94 -9.43
CA THR A 230 -4.00 14.21 -8.19
C THR A 230 -3.58 12.77 -8.34
N ILE A 231 -2.76 12.28 -7.42
CA ILE A 231 -2.38 10.88 -7.30
C ILE A 231 -3.58 10.08 -6.80
N ALA A 232 -4.03 9.12 -7.60
CA ALA A 232 -5.08 8.18 -7.26
C ALA A 232 -4.54 7.01 -6.42
N MET A 233 -3.40 6.45 -6.79
CA MET A 233 -2.82 5.29 -6.10
C MET A 233 -1.30 5.40 -6.06
N GLY A 234 -0.68 4.76 -5.09
CA GLY A 234 0.78 4.66 -4.96
C GLY A 234 1.28 3.22 -4.94
N GLU A 235 2.52 3.04 -5.40
CA GLU A 235 3.30 1.84 -5.16
C GLU A 235 3.89 1.85 -3.73
N PHE A 236 4.02 0.68 -3.10
CA PHE A 236 4.76 0.46 -1.86
C PHE A 236 5.44 -0.91 -1.87
N ALA A 237 6.59 -0.99 -1.20
CA ALA A 237 7.24 -2.25 -0.87
C ALA A 237 6.43 -3.02 0.18
N THR A 238 6.45 -4.34 0.12
CA THR A 238 5.81 -5.22 1.09
C THR A 238 6.78 -5.72 2.15
N TYR A 239 6.26 -6.04 3.33
CA TYR A 239 7.09 -6.47 4.46
C TYR A 239 7.80 -7.80 4.19
N LEU A 240 9.10 -7.87 4.47
CA LEU A 240 9.95 -9.05 4.25
C LEU A 240 10.47 -9.68 5.55
N GLY A 241 10.14 -9.14 6.72
CA GLY A 241 10.69 -9.64 7.99
C GLY A 241 12.11 -9.14 8.30
N ASP A 242 12.56 -8.10 7.62
CA ASP A 242 13.94 -7.58 7.66
C ASP A 242 14.11 -6.30 8.49
N GLY A 243 13.02 -5.75 9.03
CA GLY A 243 13.04 -4.50 9.80
C GLY A 243 13.27 -3.25 8.94
N ASP A 244 13.02 -3.33 7.62
CA ASP A 244 13.08 -2.15 6.73
C ASP A 244 12.07 -1.10 7.19
N LYS A 245 12.51 0.15 7.28
CA LYS A 245 11.72 1.28 7.79
C LYS A 245 10.51 1.61 6.92
N ARG A 246 10.54 1.21 5.65
CA ARG A 246 9.51 1.47 4.64
C ARG A 246 8.36 0.48 4.71
N THR A 247 8.55 -0.63 5.41
CA THR A 247 7.59 -1.75 5.46
C THR A 247 7.27 -2.22 6.88
N SER A 248 8.10 -1.84 7.85
CA SER A 248 7.98 -2.22 9.27
C SER A 248 7.68 -0.99 10.11
N ILE A 249 6.84 -1.13 11.13
CA ILE A 249 6.50 -0.01 12.04
C ILE A 249 7.43 -0.04 13.25
N ALA A 250 8.13 1.06 13.51
CA ALA A 250 8.79 1.29 14.79
C ALA A 250 7.79 1.83 15.83
N ASN A 251 7.81 1.26 17.03
CA ASN A 251 6.99 1.72 18.14
C ASN A 251 7.50 3.03 18.70
N THR A 252 6.61 4.01 18.82
CA THR A 252 6.89 5.24 19.55
C THR A 252 6.91 5.01 21.06
N THR A 253 7.73 5.77 21.78
CA THR A 253 7.75 5.78 23.27
C THR A 253 6.45 6.29 23.90
N THR A 254 5.57 6.88 23.10
CA THR A 254 4.27 7.40 23.53
C THR A 254 3.27 6.25 23.73
N SER A 255 2.98 5.90 24.99
CA SER A 255 2.04 4.83 25.35
C SER A 255 0.68 5.37 25.83
N GLY A 256 -0.39 4.71 25.37
CA GLY A 256 -1.77 4.88 25.85
C GLY A 256 -2.68 5.82 25.04
N GLY A 257 -3.89 5.34 24.74
CA GLY A 257 -4.94 6.12 24.07
C GLY A 257 -4.56 6.61 22.66
N GLU A 258 -5.07 7.77 22.28
CA GLU A 258 -4.81 8.43 20.99
C GLU A 258 -3.49 9.22 20.96
N LYS A 259 -2.68 9.17 22.01
CA LYS A 259 -1.50 10.03 22.16
C LYS A 259 -0.45 9.81 21.07
N TRP A 260 -0.19 8.55 20.71
CA TRP A 260 0.73 8.22 19.62
C TRP A 260 0.21 8.74 18.28
N MET A 261 -1.09 8.60 17.99
CA MET A 261 -1.68 9.14 16.76
C MET A 261 -1.53 10.66 16.72
N LYS A 262 -1.76 11.33 17.86
CA LYS A 262 -1.60 12.79 17.99
C LYS A 262 -0.15 13.22 17.78
N ALA A 263 0.83 12.45 18.27
CA ALA A 263 2.25 12.73 18.04
C ALA A 263 2.60 12.71 16.54
N MET A 264 2.14 11.70 15.80
CA MET A 264 2.39 11.60 14.35
C MET A 264 1.52 12.58 13.54
N ARG A 265 0.32 12.88 14.01
CA ARG A 265 -0.53 13.92 13.44
C ARG A 265 0.14 15.29 13.56
N ASP A 266 0.68 15.61 14.74
CA ASP A 266 1.22 16.93 15.04
C ASP A 266 2.66 17.10 14.52
N ASN A 267 3.42 16.01 14.42
CA ASN A 267 4.75 15.96 13.82
C ASN A 267 4.92 14.63 13.04
N PRO A 268 4.76 14.65 11.72
CA PRO A 268 4.82 13.42 10.93
C PRO A 268 6.21 12.76 10.89
N LYS A 269 7.31 13.53 11.03
CA LYS A 269 8.68 12.97 11.13
C LYS A 269 9.06 12.48 12.54
N TYR A 270 8.09 12.28 13.44
CA TYR A 270 8.34 11.95 14.85
C TYR A 270 9.34 10.82 15.08
N CYS A 271 9.22 9.68 14.39
CA CYS A 271 10.12 8.54 14.58
C CYS A 271 11.58 8.85 14.20
N ARG A 272 11.79 9.71 13.20
CA ARG A 272 13.11 10.20 12.81
C ARG A 272 13.70 11.11 13.89
N ASP A 273 12.90 12.01 14.44
CA ASP A 273 13.32 12.90 15.53
C ASP A 273 13.62 12.13 16.83
N GLN A 274 13.00 10.97 17.03
CA GLN A 274 13.32 10.05 18.12
C GLN A 274 14.61 9.24 17.90
N GLY A 275 15.31 9.42 16.77
CA GLY A 275 16.55 8.69 16.48
C GLY A 275 16.33 7.20 16.27
N LEU A 276 15.15 6.79 15.79
CA LEU A 276 14.82 5.37 15.61
C LEU A 276 15.39 4.78 14.32
N ILE A 277 15.91 5.59 13.40
CA ILE A 277 16.53 5.13 12.15
C ILE A 277 18.00 4.78 12.40
N ASP A 278 18.45 3.64 11.87
CA ASP A 278 19.85 3.20 11.96
C ASP A 278 20.77 4.15 11.18
N THR A 279 21.80 4.70 11.83
CA THR A 279 22.72 5.67 11.21
C THR A 279 23.68 5.04 10.22
N GLU A 280 24.00 3.76 10.38
CA GLU A 280 24.89 3.01 9.48
C GLU A 280 24.10 2.38 8.33
N ARG A 281 22.83 2.05 8.58
CA ARG A 281 21.94 1.39 7.63
C ARG A 281 20.63 2.18 7.49
N PRO A 282 20.61 3.31 6.77
CA PRO A 282 19.50 4.28 6.78
C PRO A 282 18.17 3.75 6.23
N ASN A 283 18.14 2.58 5.60
CA ASN A 283 16.90 1.90 5.18
C ASN A 283 16.25 1.07 6.30
N PHE A 284 16.92 0.88 7.42
CA PHE A 284 16.47 0.02 8.51
C PHE A 284 16.26 0.82 9.78
N TRP A 285 15.40 0.29 10.64
CA TRP A 285 15.28 0.80 12.00
C TRP A 285 16.52 0.44 12.82
N SER A 286 16.86 1.31 13.76
CA SER A 286 17.92 1.12 14.74
C SER A 286 17.69 -0.17 15.53
N PRO A 287 18.75 -0.91 15.92
CA PRO A 287 18.64 -2.05 16.83
C PRO A 287 18.00 -1.71 18.19
N THR A 288 18.00 -0.44 18.58
CA THR A 288 17.33 0.05 19.81
C THR A 288 15.85 0.34 19.61
N ALA A 289 15.37 0.45 18.37
CA ALA A 289 13.98 0.66 18.07
C ALA A 289 13.18 -0.62 18.36
N THR A 290 12.04 -0.48 19.03
CA THR A 290 11.11 -1.59 19.18
C THR A 290 10.30 -1.71 17.91
N ILE A 291 10.67 -2.64 17.03
CA ILE A 291 9.92 -2.98 15.83
C ILE A 291 8.91 -4.06 16.18
N TYR A 292 7.68 -3.94 15.71
CA TYR A 292 6.75 -5.05 15.80
C TYR A 292 6.91 -5.98 14.61
N ASP A 293 7.46 -7.18 14.87
CA ASP A 293 7.44 -8.29 13.94
C ASP A 293 6.18 -9.13 14.15
N PHE A 294 5.23 -8.96 13.26
CA PHE A 294 3.93 -9.62 13.35
C PHE A 294 3.90 -11.03 12.76
N SER A 295 4.98 -11.45 12.08
CA SER A 295 5.13 -12.83 11.62
C SER A 295 5.31 -13.81 12.80
N ALA A 296 5.95 -13.36 13.89
CA ALA A 296 6.28 -14.18 15.05
C ALA A 296 5.12 -14.47 16.02
N THR A 297 4.01 -13.71 15.95
CA THR A 297 2.90 -13.85 16.92
C THR A 297 1.71 -14.65 16.38
N GLY A 298 1.70 -15.02 15.10
CA GLY A 298 0.65 -15.82 14.46
C GLY A 298 -0.76 -15.20 14.47
N ARG A 299 -0.90 -13.94 14.92
CA ARG A 299 -2.20 -13.31 15.19
C ARG A 299 -2.48 -12.04 14.38
N TYR A 300 -1.50 -11.48 13.65
CA TYR A 300 -1.60 -10.13 13.10
C TYR A 300 -0.93 -9.95 11.73
N THR A 301 -1.28 -10.79 10.75
CA THR A 301 -0.89 -10.57 9.33
C THR A 301 -1.34 -9.20 8.79
N SER A 302 -2.35 -8.61 9.43
CA SER A 302 -2.95 -7.32 9.13
C SER A 302 -2.10 -6.09 9.48
N ALA A 303 -0.98 -6.25 10.20
CA ALA A 303 -0.08 -5.15 10.54
C ALA A 303 1.21 -5.11 9.70
N SER A 304 1.46 -6.13 8.88
CA SER A 304 2.58 -6.19 7.94
C SER A 304 2.22 -5.49 6.63
N ARG A 305 3.10 -4.63 6.09
CA ARG A 305 2.78 -3.86 4.87
C ARG A 305 2.48 -4.77 3.69
N GLY A 306 1.30 -4.60 3.07
CA GLY A 306 0.91 -5.22 1.80
C GLY A 306 0.66 -6.72 1.84
N PHE A 307 0.27 -7.29 2.98
CA PHE A 307 -0.01 -8.73 3.14
C PHE A 307 -1.41 -9.16 2.71
N GLN A 308 -2.36 -8.22 2.63
CA GLN A 308 -3.77 -8.48 2.44
C GLN A 308 -4.34 -7.52 1.40
N TRP A 309 -4.31 -7.92 0.12
CA TRP A 309 -4.81 -7.08 -0.98
C TRP A 309 -6.28 -6.67 -0.80
N ALA A 310 -7.09 -7.51 -0.17
CA ALA A 310 -8.51 -7.28 0.06
C ALA A 310 -8.80 -6.28 1.19
N ASP A 311 -7.81 -5.94 2.03
CA ASP A 311 -8.02 -5.10 3.21
C ASP A 311 -7.67 -3.63 2.94
N CYS A 312 -8.58 -2.73 3.29
CA CYS A 312 -8.45 -1.28 3.17
C CYS A 312 -7.57 -0.61 4.26
N HIS A 313 -7.07 -1.35 5.24
CA HIS A 313 -6.17 -0.77 6.23
C HIS A 313 -4.96 -0.08 5.57
N THR A 314 -4.41 0.95 6.23
CA THR A 314 -3.35 1.79 5.64
C THR A 314 -2.08 1.00 5.38
N MET A 315 -1.80 0.00 6.21
CA MET A 315 -0.68 -0.91 5.98
C MET A 315 -0.93 -1.88 4.81
N GLN A 316 -2.17 -2.14 4.44
CA GLN A 316 -2.50 -3.21 3.49
C GLN A 316 -2.63 -2.70 2.06
N SER A 317 -3.50 -1.71 1.82
CA SER A 317 -3.78 -1.23 0.46
C SER A 317 -4.02 0.28 0.38
N ALA A 318 -3.40 1.05 1.27
CA ALA A 318 -3.47 2.50 1.24
C ALA A 318 -2.08 3.16 1.34
N CYS A 319 -2.02 4.44 0.98
CA CYS A 319 -0.83 5.26 1.08
C CYS A 319 -1.18 6.75 1.28
N PHE A 320 -0.20 7.52 1.79
CA PHE A 320 -0.30 8.95 2.01
C PHE A 320 0.84 9.71 1.33
N THR A 321 0.60 10.97 0.99
CA THR A 321 1.57 11.91 0.44
C THR A 321 2.05 12.90 1.50
N ILE A 322 2.45 12.39 2.67
CA ILE A 322 2.94 13.23 3.78
C ILE A 322 4.46 13.27 3.80
N LEU A 323 5.10 12.12 4.05
CA LEU A 323 6.55 11.99 3.88
C LEU A 323 6.86 11.58 2.43
N PRO A 324 8.00 12.00 1.86
CA PRO A 324 8.38 11.64 0.49
C PRO A 324 8.52 10.12 0.29
N PRO A 325 8.57 9.64 -0.97
CA PRO A 325 8.77 8.23 -1.26
C PRO A 325 9.94 7.61 -0.52
N ASN A 326 9.80 6.34 -0.11
CA ASN A 326 10.82 5.58 0.62
C ASN A 326 11.19 6.13 2.01
N ALA A 327 10.42 7.08 2.54
CA ALA A 327 10.53 7.48 3.94
C ALA A 327 9.97 6.43 4.91
N GLU A 328 10.16 6.68 6.19
CA GLU A 328 9.87 5.79 7.29
C GLU A 328 8.36 5.65 7.61
N LEU A 329 7.97 4.46 8.09
CA LEU A 329 6.63 4.19 8.62
C LEU A 329 6.57 4.40 10.13
N CYS A 330 6.07 5.55 10.55
CA CYS A 330 5.90 5.84 11.98
C CYS A 330 4.48 5.49 12.47
N GLY A 331 4.38 4.81 13.62
CA GLY A 331 3.10 4.35 14.15
C GLY A 331 3.20 3.73 15.55
N HIS A 332 2.09 3.22 16.06
CA HIS A 332 2.07 2.35 17.24
C HIS A 332 1.36 1.06 16.89
N ALA A 333 2.03 -0.06 17.08
CA ALA A 333 1.61 -1.30 16.43
C ALA A 333 0.58 -2.12 17.23
N LEU A 334 0.26 -1.75 18.49
CA LEU A 334 -0.83 -2.39 19.24
C LEU A 334 -2.23 -1.85 18.88
N PHE A 335 -2.33 -0.85 18.01
CA PHE A 335 -3.60 -0.21 17.67
C PHE A 335 -3.76 -0.06 16.15
N LYS A 336 -4.16 -1.16 15.50
CA LYS A 336 -5.34 -1.13 14.62
C LYS A 336 -5.26 -0.14 13.45
N GLU A 337 -4.12 -0.18 12.76
CA GLU A 337 -3.95 -0.31 11.30
C GLU A 337 -4.55 0.73 10.33
N PHE A 338 -5.35 1.70 10.79
CA PHE A 338 -5.98 2.72 9.94
C PHE A 338 -5.32 4.10 9.98
N SER A 339 -4.41 4.38 10.91
CA SER A 339 -3.75 5.70 11.06
C SER A 339 -2.24 5.54 11.27
N VAL A 340 -1.64 4.62 10.51
CA VAL A 340 -0.20 4.61 10.32
C VAL A 340 0.09 5.56 9.18
N GLN A 341 1.17 6.33 9.30
CA GLN A 341 1.67 7.14 8.20
C GLN A 341 2.31 6.25 7.12
N ALA A 342 1.46 5.60 6.35
CA ALA A 342 1.84 4.68 5.29
C ALA A 342 2.27 5.47 4.05
N THR A 343 3.52 5.94 3.98
CA THR A 343 4.01 6.58 2.74
C THR A 343 4.15 5.57 1.59
N MET A 344 4.31 6.09 0.37
CA MET A 344 4.64 5.31 -0.82
C MET A 344 6.11 4.88 -0.81
N SER A 345 6.41 3.73 -1.39
CA SER A 345 7.77 3.18 -1.42
C SER A 345 7.93 2.20 -2.59
N SER A 346 9.14 1.71 -2.84
CA SER A 346 9.35 0.66 -3.84
C SER A 346 10.67 -0.05 -3.60
N GLN A 347 10.85 -1.22 -4.20
CA GLN A 347 12.19 -1.82 -4.33
C GLN A 347 13.01 -1.19 -5.46
N HIS A 348 12.41 -0.33 -6.27
CA HIS A 348 13.13 0.45 -7.26
C HIS A 348 14.05 1.49 -6.61
N PRO A 349 15.28 1.67 -7.10
CA PRO A 349 16.16 2.73 -6.63
C PRO A 349 15.60 4.12 -6.90
N GLY A 350 15.67 5.00 -5.89
CA GLY A 350 15.47 6.44 -6.04
C GLY A 350 14.03 6.93 -6.19
N GLY A 351 13.01 6.09 -5.96
CA GLY A 351 11.62 6.53 -6.07
C GLY A 351 10.60 5.40 -6.04
N CYS A 352 9.38 5.70 -6.48
CA CYS A 352 8.28 4.74 -6.64
C CYS A 352 7.36 5.16 -7.81
N HIS A 353 6.57 4.23 -8.34
CA HIS A 353 5.52 4.63 -9.27
C HIS A 353 4.29 5.18 -8.54
N VAL A 354 3.65 6.16 -9.16
CA VAL A 354 2.35 6.70 -8.77
C VAL A 354 1.41 6.61 -9.96
N LEU A 355 0.13 6.38 -9.67
CA LEU A 355 -0.95 6.43 -10.64
C LEU A 355 -1.72 7.72 -10.42
N MET A 356 -1.76 8.56 -11.44
CA MET A 356 -2.54 9.79 -11.47
C MET A 356 -4.02 9.48 -11.71
N GLY A 357 -4.91 10.39 -11.30
CA GLY A 357 -6.36 10.28 -11.46
C GLY A 357 -6.82 10.13 -12.91
N ASP A 358 -6.05 10.65 -13.87
CA ASP A 358 -6.29 10.52 -15.32
C ASP A 358 -5.83 9.18 -15.90
N GLY A 359 -5.20 8.31 -15.10
CA GLY A 359 -4.68 7.02 -15.51
C GLY A 359 -3.21 7.02 -15.96
N ALA A 360 -2.52 8.17 -15.94
CA ALA A 360 -1.09 8.23 -16.21
C ALA A 360 -0.29 7.58 -15.06
N VAL A 361 0.75 6.82 -15.41
CA VAL A 361 1.70 6.28 -14.42
C VAL A 361 2.99 7.08 -14.52
N ARG A 362 3.44 7.63 -13.40
CA ARG A 362 4.68 8.41 -13.31
C ARG A 362 5.60 7.80 -12.28
N PHE A 363 6.90 8.00 -12.45
CA PHE A 363 7.88 7.62 -11.44
C PHE A 363 8.29 8.87 -10.66
N VAL A 364 8.00 8.89 -9.36
CA VAL A 364 8.30 10.02 -8.48
C VAL A 364 9.54 9.70 -7.67
N THR A 365 10.50 10.60 -7.67
CA THR A 365 11.77 10.42 -6.95
C THR A 365 11.62 10.66 -5.46
N ASP A 366 12.47 10.05 -4.66
CA ASP A 366 12.60 10.32 -3.21
C ASP A 366 12.98 11.78 -2.90
N SER A 367 13.61 12.48 -3.84
CA SER A 367 13.99 13.90 -3.76
C SER A 367 12.87 14.89 -4.10
N ILE A 368 11.63 14.45 -4.28
CA ILE A 368 10.49 15.35 -4.52
C ILE A 368 10.34 16.37 -3.39
N GLU A 369 9.99 17.61 -3.75
CA GLU A 369 9.74 18.70 -2.80
C GLU A 369 8.55 18.34 -1.90
N ALA A 370 8.81 18.17 -0.60
CA ALA A 370 7.87 17.65 0.40
C ALA A 370 7.54 18.67 1.52
N GLY A 371 7.77 19.96 1.27
CA GLY A 371 7.43 21.06 2.17
C GLY A 371 7.95 20.90 3.60
N ASP A 372 7.13 21.31 4.57
CA ASP A 372 7.43 21.11 5.98
C ASP A 372 6.90 19.75 6.46
N ILE A 373 7.75 18.74 6.34
CA ILE A 373 7.47 17.37 6.83
C ILE A 373 7.31 17.28 8.37
N SER A 374 7.54 18.37 9.11
CA SER A 374 7.28 18.47 10.56
C SER A 374 5.98 19.17 10.90
N ALA A 375 5.32 19.79 9.92
CA ALA A 375 4.03 20.43 10.11
C ALA A 375 2.95 19.39 10.43
N GLY A 376 2.11 19.70 11.40
CA GLY A 376 0.98 18.85 11.74
C GLY A 376 -0.03 18.74 10.59
N ASN A 377 -0.66 17.57 10.46
CA ASN A 377 -1.64 17.31 9.42
C ASN A 377 -2.82 18.29 9.49
N ILE A 378 -3.48 18.48 8.35
CA ILE A 378 -4.73 19.24 8.27
C ILE A 378 -5.90 18.38 8.76
N TYR A 379 -6.69 18.93 9.67
CA TYR A 379 -7.90 18.30 10.22
C TYR A 379 -8.88 19.36 10.72
N LEU A 380 -10.03 18.97 11.27
CA LEU A 380 -11.10 19.91 11.61
C LEU A 380 -10.66 21.08 12.50
N SER A 381 -9.79 20.80 13.48
CA SER A 381 -9.30 21.82 14.42
C SER A 381 -7.94 22.40 14.03
N ASN A 382 -7.41 22.08 12.84
CA ASN A 382 -6.12 22.58 12.36
C ASN A 382 -6.21 22.92 10.87
N ASN A 383 -6.49 24.19 10.57
CA ASN A 383 -6.52 24.77 9.22
C ASN A 383 -7.36 23.98 8.19
N PRO A 384 -8.64 23.64 8.49
CA PRO A 384 -9.47 22.91 7.55
C PRO A 384 -9.64 23.68 6.22
N GLY A 385 -9.40 23.00 5.10
CA GLY A 385 -9.49 23.59 3.76
C GLY A 385 -8.25 24.36 3.28
N ALA A 386 -7.18 24.41 4.08
CA ALA A 386 -5.90 24.92 3.61
C ALA A 386 -5.25 24.00 2.56
N GLY A 387 -4.29 24.55 1.83
CA GLY A 387 -3.38 23.78 0.97
C GLY A 387 -2.47 22.87 1.80
N SER A 388 -1.89 21.85 1.16
CA SER A 388 -0.97 20.93 1.81
C SER A 388 0.27 21.65 2.36
N PRO A 389 0.68 21.39 3.62
CA PRO A 389 1.96 21.88 4.12
C PRO A 389 3.15 21.07 3.59
N TYR A 390 2.92 19.95 2.89
CA TYR A 390 3.94 19.01 2.44
C TYR A 390 4.38 19.26 0.99
N GLY A 391 4.35 20.53 0.57
CA GLY A 391 4.88 20.97 -0.72
C GLY A 391 4.17 20.35 -1.92
N LEU A 392 4.91 20.20 -3.02
CA LEU A 392 4.43 19.56 -4.24
C LEU A 392 3.94 18.13 -3.96
N TRP A 393 4.67 17.35 -3.17
CA TRP A 393 4.30 15.98 -2.85
C TRP A 393 2.94 15.90 -2.18
N GLY A 394 2.74 16.72 -1.14
CA GLY A 394 1.48 16.87 -0.46
C GLY A 394 0.36 17.30 -1.37
N ALA A 395 0.62 18.32 -2.20
CA ALA A 395 -0.37 18.86 -3.11
C ALA A 395 -0.89 17.84 -4.12
N LEU A 396 0.01 17.02 -4.65
CA LEU A 396 -0.34 15.92 -5.54
C LEU A 396 -1.24 14.86 -4.91
N GLY A 397 -1.24 14.70 -3.59
CA GLY A 397 -2.17 13.76 -2.95
C GLY A 397 -3.55 14.33 -2.67
N THR A 398 -3.74 15.65 -2.78
CA THR A 398 -5.02 16.27 -2.47
C THR A 398 -5.92 16.29 -3.70
N GLY A 399 -7.20 15.97 -3.49
CA GLY A 399 -8.19 15.94 -4.56
C GLY A 399 -9.17 17.11 -4.53
N ALA A 400 -9.18 17.94 -3.49
CA ALA A 400 -10.18 19.00 -3.35
C ALA A 400 -9.69 20.22 -2.54
N SER A 401 -8.38 20.48 -2.52
CA SER A 401 -7.78 21.64 -1.85
C SER A 401 -7.60 22.86 -2.78
N ARG A 402 -7.92 22.72 -4.07
CA ARG A 402 -7.78 23.68 -5.18
C ARG A 402 -6.35 24.14 -5.40
N GLU A 403 -5.42 23.20 -5.30
CA GLU A 403 -3.99 23.48 -5.45
C GLU A 403 -3.62 23.55 -6.93
N ILE A 404 -2.93 24.62 -7.32
CA ILE A 404 -2.44 24.81 -8.69
C ILE A 404 -1.00 24.29 -8.72
N ILE A 405 -0.74 23.32 -9.57
CA ILE A 405 0.58 22.71 -9.73
C ILE A 405 1.22 23.27 -11.00
N ASP A 406 2.16 24.21 -10.80
CA ASP A 406 2.84 24.92 -11.90
C ASP A 406 4.12 24.23 -12.38
N SER A 407 4.61 23.21 -11.66
CA SER A 407 5.86 22.49 -11.95
C SER A 407 5.60 21.10 -12.55
N GLU A 408 6.30 20.74 -13.63
CA GLU A 408 6.37 19.34 -14.08
C GLU A 408 7.23 18.49 -13.13
N PHE A 409 6.78 17.25 -12.89
CA PHE A 409 7.40 16.26 -12.00
C PHE A 409 7.30 14.85 -12.57
#